data_AF-A0A936V029-F1
#
_entry.id   AF-A0A936V029-F1
#
_cell.length_a   1.000
_cell.length_b   1.000
_cell.length_c   1.000
_cell.angle_alpha   90.00
_cell.angle_beta   90.00
_cell.angle_gamma   90.00
#
_symmetry.space_group_name_H-M   'P 1'
#
loop_
_entity.id
_entity.type
_entity.pdbx_description
1 polymer ?
#
loop_
_entity_poly.entity_id
_entity_poly.type
_entity_poly.pdbx_seq_one_letter_code
_entity_poly.pdbx_strand_id
1 'polypeptide(L)'
;MKNIYKLLMTAITATLFFAACNKVDNLKKVEELPVYVSGASPVLSSSLTTVSPTIADTSSEVISFMWTDPKYGTDLANTKYILMIDSTNKNFGVINNSKTVIGALKTSMTGRELNAHLLNLGFQVGVTQSIDLVLISSYTNNNERFLSNVITVKVKPFADPSILVSQNASVVCTLPTAALPSNNFCGHQLFQVLQVSSTIRYSMILPVRTL
;
A
#
# COMPACT_ATOMS: atom_id res chain seq x y z
N MET A 1 -53.16 -34.57 -61.50
CA MET A 1 -51.77 -34.18 -61.12
C MET A 1 -51.65 -32.69 -60.76
N LYS A 2 -52.53 -32.11 -59.91
CA LYS A 2 -52.51 -30.66 -59.60
C LYS A 2 -51.84 -30.31 -58.26
N ASN A 3 -51.74 -31.30 -57.37
CA ASN A 3 -51.20 -31.12 -56.01
C ASN A 3 -49.75 -31.60 -55.88
N ILE A 4 -49.23 -32.34 -56.88
CA ILE A 4 -47.87 -32.88 -56.87
C ILE A 4 -46.83 -31.80 -57.16
N TYR A 5 -47.18 -30.81 -58.01
CA TYR A 5 -46.36 -29.63 -58.26
C TYR A 5 -46.21 -28.78 -56.99
N LYS A 6 -47.26 -28.67 -56.17
CA LYS A 6 -47.19 -27.97 -54.88
C LYS A 6 -46.24 -28.69 -53.92
N LEU A 7 -46.32 -30.02 -53.84
CA LEU A 7 -45.42 -30.82 -52.99
C LEU A 7 -43.95 -30.70 -53.42
N LEU A 8 -43.68 -30.67 -54.73
CA LEU A 8 -42.34 -30.49 -55.30
C LEU A 8 -41.77 -29.09 -55.03
N MET A 9 -42.60 -28.04 -55.12
CA MET A 9 -42.16 -26.67 -54.83
C MET A 9 -41.86 -26.45 -53.34
N THR A 10 -42.61 -27.08 -52.43
CA THR A 10 -42.32 -27.00 -50.99
C THR A 10 -41.04 -27.75 -50.61
N ALA A 11 -40.74 -28.89 -51.26
CA ALA A 11 -39.54 -29.68 -51.01
C ALA A 11 -38.24 -28.98 -51.50
N ILE A 12 -38.31 -28.26 -52.63
CA ILE A 12 -37.19 -27.46 -53.15
C ILE A 12 -36.92 -26.24 -52.25
N THR A 13 -37.98 -25.64 -51.68
CA THR A 13 -37.83 -24.50 -50.78
C THR A 13 -37.24 -24.92 -49.42
N ALA A 14 -37.59 -26.12 -48.91
CA ALA A 14 -37.07 -26.64 -47.65
C ALA A 14 -35.58 -27.03 -47.71
N THR A 15 -35.06 -27.43 -48.87
CA THR A 15 -33.64 -27.79 -49.04
C THR A 15 -32.72 -26.57 -49.15
N LEU A 16 -33.25 -25.40 -49.52
CA LEU A 16 -32.51 -24.13 -49.55
C LEU A 16 -32.30 -23.53 -48.15
N PHE A 17 -33.12 -23.87 -47.14
CA PHE A 17 -32.93 -23.42 -45.76
C PHE A 17 -31.79 -24.15 -45.02
N PHE A 18 -31.48 -25.40 -45.40
CA PHE A 18 -30.37 -26.15 -44.79
C PHE A 18 -29.01 -25.91 -45.48
N ALA A 19 -28.98 -25.28 -46.67
CA ALA A 19 -27.75 -24.89 -47.36
C ALA A 19 -27.11 -23.59 -46.82
N ALA A 20 -27.80 -22.86 -45.93
CA ALA A 20 -27.24 -21.69 -45.24
C ALA A 20 -26.29 -22.05 -44.09
N CYS A 21 -26.05 -23.33 -43.83
CA CYS A 21 -25.04 -23.81 -42.88
C CYS A 21 -23.71 -24.17 -43.56
N ASN A 22 -23.48 -23.69 -44.79
CA ASN A 22 -22.11 -23.50 -45.21
C ASN A 22 -21.58 -22.34 -44.36
N LYS A 23 -20.74 -22.63 -43.37
CA LYS A 23 -19.84 -21.61 -42.84
C LYS A 23 -19.16 -21.04 -44.08
N VAL A 24 -19.61 -19.85 -44.48
CA VAL A 24 -18.97 -19.06 -45.51
C VAL A 24 -17.50 -19.07 -45.17
N ASP A 25 -16.69 -19.53 -46.13
CA ASP A 25 -15.24 -19.37 -46.21
C ASP A 25 -14.89 -17.87 -46.32
N ASN A 26 -15.43 -17.06 -45.41
CA ASN A 26 -14.75 -15.91 -44.83
C ASN A 26 -13.65 -16.41 -43.86
N LEU A 27 -12.96 -17.51 -44.20
CA LEU A 27 -11.59 -17.77 -43.83
C LEU A 27 -10.72 -16.69 -44.50
N LYS A 28 -10.95 -15.43 -44.10
CA LYS A 28 -9.85 -14.53 -43.81
C LYS A 28 -8.96 -15.38 -42.93
N LYS A 29 -7.85 -15.86 -43.50
CA LYS A 29 -6.73 -16.50 -42.82
C LYS A 29 -6.78 -16.00 -41.39
N VAL A 30 -7.23 -16.82 -40.45
CA VAL A 30 -7.23 -16.43 -39.05
C VAL A 30 -5.75 -16.31 -38.79
N GLU A 31 -5.22 -15.10 -38.95
CA GLU A 31 -3.89 -14.74 -38.48
C GLU A 31 -3.88 -15.30 -37.08
N GLU A 32 -2.99 -16.26 -36.84
CA GLU A 32 -2.87 -16.93 -35.55
C GLU A 32 -2.96 -15.83 -34.51
N LEU A 33 -4.03 -15.85 -33.71
CA LEU A 33 -4.26 -14.81 -32.72
C LEU A 33 -2.95 -14.71 -31.94
N PRO A 34 -2.34 -13.52 -31.82
CA PRO A 34 -1.04 -13.39 -31.20
C PRO A 34 -1.10 -14.09 -29.85
N VAL A 35 -0.26 -15.11 -29.68
CA VAL A 35 -0.17 -15.84 -28.42
C VAL A 35 0.35 -14.85 -27.40
N TYR A 36 -0.54 -14.37 -26.54
CA TYR A 36 -0.16 -13.56 -25.40
C TYR A 36 0.67 -14.45 -24.49
N VAL A 37 1.98 -14.19 -24.45
CA VAL A 37 2.86 -14.82 -23.47
C VAL A 37 2.36 -14.43 -22.08
N SER A 38 2.16 -15.43 -21.22
CA SER A 38 1.83 -15.15 -19.83
C SER A 38 3.02 -14.43 -19.18
N GLY A 39 2.72 -13.48 -18.29
CA GLY A 39 3.75 -12.80 -17.53
C GLY A 39 4.53 -13.75 -16.62
N ALA A 40 5.58 -13.23 -16.00
CA ALA A 40 6.40 -13.92 -15.02
C ALA A 40 6.41 -13.17 -13.68
N SER A 41 6.69 -13.89 -12.60
CA SER A 41 6.90 -13.28 -11.28
C SER A 41 8.08 -12.30 -11.31
N PRO A 42 7.89 -11.04 -10.90
CA PRO A 42 8.99 -10.08 -10.80
C PRO A 42 9.91 -10.43 -9.62
N VAL A 43 11.20 -10.12 -9.73
CA VAL A 43 12.16 -10.27 -8.63
C VAL A 43 12.36 -8.90 -7.98
N LEU A 44 11.97 -8.76 -6.71
CA LEU A 44 12.09 -7.54 -5.92
C LEU A 44 13.46 -7.47 -5.23
N SER A 45 14.05 -6.28 -5.28
CA SER A 45 15.31 -5.93 -4.63
C SER A 45 15.23 -4.57 -3.94
N SER A 46 16.05 -4.37 -2.93
CA SER A 46 16.20 -3.11 -2.20
C SER A 46 17.63 -2.60 -2.31
N SER A 47 17.81 -1.28 -2.32
CA SER A 47 19.13 -0.65 -2.28
C SER A 47 19.86 -0.86 -0.95
N LEU A 48 19.12 -1.13 0.14
CA LEU A 48 19.64 -1.30 1.49
C LEU A 48 18.96 -2.47 2.22
N THR A 49 19.73 -3.17 3.04
CA THR A 49 19.23 -4.23 3.95
C THR A 49 18.97 -3.71 5.37
N THR A 50 19.49 -2.53 5.70
CA THR A 50 19.29 -1.84 6.98
C THR A 50 19.12 -0.34 6.74
N VAL A 51 18.10 0.27 7.33
CA VAL A 51 17.80 1.70 7.22
C VAL A 51 17.41 2.25 8.58
N SER A 52 18.00 3.35 9.01
CA SER A 52 17.67 4.00 10.28
C SER A 52 17.46 5.49 10.06
N PRO A 53 16.32 5.87 9.44
CA PRO A 53 16.06 7.26 9.12
C PRO A 53 15.95 8.10 10.39
N THR A 54 16.41 9.34 10.30
CA THR A 54 16.30 10.35 11.36
C THR A 54 15.35 11.47 10.94
N ILE A 55 15.05 12.38 11.86
CA ILE A 55 14.24 13.57 11.57
C ILE A 55 14.88 14.41 10.44
N ALA A 56 16.20 14.42 10.31
CA ALA A 56 16.89 15.15 9.23
C ALA A 56 16.62 14.55 7.84
N ASP A 57 16.26 13.27 7.77
CA ASP A 57 16.04 12.53 6.52
C ASP A 57 14.59 12.57 6.04
N THR A 58 13.74 13.34 6.71
CA THR A 58 12.29 13.41 6.48
C THR A 58 11.93 13.62 5.00
N SER A 59 12.62 14.53 4.30
CA SER A 59 12.40 14.84 2.89
C SER A 59 13.38 14.14 1.94
N SER A 60 14.35 13.41 2.47
CA SER A 60 15.40 12.74 1.71
C SER A 60 14.97 11.31 1.39
N GLU A 61 15.32 10.82 0.21
CA GLU A 61 15.16 9.40 -0.12
C GLU A 61 16.11 8.55 0.74
N VAL A 62 15.55 7.61 1.50
CA VAL A 62 16.34 6.76 2.43
C VAL A 62 16.46 5.33 1.97
N ILE A 63 15.57 4.89 1.08
CA ILE A 63 15.57 3.54 0.51
C ILE A 63 14.95 3.57 -0.88
N SER A 64 15.47 2.76 -1.78
CA SER A 64 14.90 2.54 -3.10
C SER A 64 14.71 1.05 -3.37
N PHE A 65 13.70 0.74 -4.15
CA PHE A 65 13.29 -0.60 -4.52
C PHE A 65 13.28 -0.71 -6.03
N MET A 66 13.71 -1.85 -6.54
CA MET A 66 13.75 -2.16 -7.96
C MET A 66 13.25 -3.58 -8.20
N TRP A 67 12.64 -3.80 -9.34
CA TRP A 67 12.16 -5.13 -9.72
C TRP A 67 12.35 -5.43 -11.20
N THR A 68 12.40 -6.72 -11.52
CA THR A 68 12.44 -7.18 -12.91
C THR A 68 11.10 -6.97 -13.60
N ASP A 69 11.15 -6.76 -14.91
CA ASP A 69 9.97 -6.65 -15.75
C ASP A 69 9.23 -8.00 -15.81
N PRO A 70 7.94 -8.07 -15.42
CA PRO A 70 7.13 -9.28 -15.47
C PRO A 70 6.77 -9.72 -16.90
N LYS A 71 7.14 -8.95 -17.94
CA LYS A 71 6.94 -9.33 -19.36
C LYS A 71 5.48 -9.58 -19.74
N TYR A 72 4.57 -8.77 -19.19
CA TYR A 72 3.18 -8.75 -19.64
C TYR A 72 3.10 -8.45 -21.14
N GLY A 73 2.02 -8.90 -21.79
CA GLY A 73 1.77 -8.64 -23.21
C GLY A 73 1.36 -7.20 -23.55
N THR A 74 1.55 -6.25 -22.64
CA THR A 74 1.24 -4.83 -22.79
C THR A 74 2.46 -3.98 -22.45
N ASP A 75 2.40 -2.68 -22.75
CA ASP A 75 3.47 -1.76 -22.39
C ASP A 75 3.53 -1.51 -20.88
N LEU A 76 4.71 -1.11 -20.41
CA LEU A 76 4.96 -0.88 -19.00
C LEU A 76 3.94 0.09 -18.37
N ALA A 77 3.52 1.12 -19.11
CA ALA A 77 2.58 2.14 -18.63
C ALA A 77 1.20 1.57 -18.22
N ASN A 78 0.82 0.42 -18.78
CA ASN A 78 -0.40 -0.31 -18.42
C ASN A 78 -0.18 -1.41 -17.37
N THR A 79 0.98 -1.41 -16.72
CA THR A 79 1.31 -2.33 -15.62
C THR A 79 1.31 -1.59 -14.29
N LYS A 80 0.63 -2.19 -13.30
CA LYS A 80 0.51 -1.72 -11.92
C LYS A 80 1.33 -2.60 -10.98
N TYR A 81 2.03 -1.94 -10.07
CA TYR A 81 2.84 -2.53 -9.03
C TYR A 81 2.40 -2.03 -7.67
N ILE A 82 2.22 -2.94 -6.71
CA ILE A 82 1.86 -2.61 -5.33
C ILE A 82 2.93 -3.19 -4.44
N LEU A 83 3.74 -2.32 -3.85
CA LEU A 83 4.73 -2.68 -2.85
C LEU A 83 4.04 -2.78 -1.50
N MET A 84 3.92 -3.99 -0.96
CA MET A 84 3.31 -4.28 0.33
C MET A 84 4.39 -4.32 1.41
N ILE A 85 4.09 -3.76 2.57
CA ILE A 85 5.02 -3.70 3.71
C ILE A 85 4.31 -4.28 4.93
N ASP A 86 4.91 -5.25 5.59
CA ASP A 86 4.39 -5.80 6.84
C ASP A 86 5.54 -6.11 7.80
N SER A 87 5.19 -6.36 9.05
CA SER A 87 6.09 -6.98 10.01
C SER A 87 6.51 -8.37 9.56
N THR A 88 7.73 -8.77 9.95
CA THR A 88 8.31 -10.03 9.49
C THR A 88 7.44 -11.26 9.82
N ASN A 89 7.35 -12.21 8.89
CA ASN A 89 6.54 -13.43 8.97
C ASN A 89 5.02 -13.19 9.09
N LYS A 90 4.51 -12.09 8.55
CA LYS A 90 3.06 -11.85 8.38
C LYS A 90 2.61 -12.07 6.94
N ASN A 91 1.30 -12.12 6.75
CA ASN A 91 0.66 -12.40 5.47
C ASN A 91 0.29 -11.14 4.68
N PHE A 92 0.92 -9.99 4.95
CA PHE A 92 0.62 -8.70 4.30
C PHE A 92 -0.85 -8.30 4.45
N GLY A 93 -1.41 -8.53 5.63
CA GLY A 93 -2.85 -8.35 5.90
C GLY A 93 -3.28 -6.89 6.08
N VAL A 94 -2.32 -5.98 6.31
CA VAL A 94 -2.59 -4.55 6.48
C VAL A 94 -2.71 -3.88 5.11
N ILE A 95 -3.95 -3.75 4.64
CA ILE A 95 -4.26 -3.23 3.29
C ILE A 95 -3.72 -1.81 3.06
N ASN A 96 -3.70 -0.97 4.10
CA ASN A 96 -3.26 0.43 4.02
C ASN A 96 -1.74 0.62 4.14
N ASN A 97 -0.97 -0.46 4.24
CA ASN A 97 0.48 -0.39 4.36
C ASN A 97 1.19 -0.76 3.06
N SER A 98 0.87 -0.01 2.00
CA SER A 98 1.38 -0.27 0.66
C SER A 98 1.68 1.01 -0.12
N LYS A 99 2.55 0.89 -1.13
CA LYS A 99 2.86 1.94 -2.09
C LYS A 99 2.56 1.45 -3.51
N THR A 100 1.67 2.14 -4.20
CA THR A 100 1.30 1.80 -5.58
C THR A 100 2.12 2.60 -6.59
N VAL A 101 2.58 1.93 -7.63
CA VAL A 101 3.40 2.46 -8.72
C VAL A 101 2.83 1.96 -10.04
N ILE A 102 2.72 2.82 -11.04
CA ILE A 102 2.25 2.45 -12.39
C ILE A 102 3.34 2.82 -13.38
N GLY A 103 3.65 1.95 -14.32
CA GLY A 103 4.56 2.31 -15.42
C GLY A 103 6.02 2.51 -15.04
N ALA A 104 6.48 1.99 -13.89
CA ALA A 104 7.87 2.08 -13.49
C ALA A 104 8.35 0.78 -12.82
N LEU A 105 9.63 0.46 -13.02
CA LEU A 105 10.31 -0.72 -12.45
C LEU A 105 11.10 -0.40 -11.18
N LYS A 106 10.90 0.80 -10.64
CA LYS A 106 11.58 1.29 -9.44
C LYS A 106 10.71 2.27 -8.68
N THR A 107 10.96 2.37 -7.39
CA THR A 107 10.40 3.42 -6.54
C THR A 107 11.35 3.72 -5.38
N SER A 108 11.22 4.89 -4.78
CA SER A 108 11.96 5.30 -3.58
C SER A 108 10.98 5.61 -2.45
N MET A 109 11.46 5.61 -1.21
CA MET A 109 10.73 6.16 -0.08
C MET A 109 11.58 7.20 0.63
N THR A 110 10.93 8.30 1.00
CA THR A 110 11.55 9.28 1.90
C THR A 110 11.61 8.76 3.32
N GLY A 111 12.44 9.37 4.18
CA GLY A 111 12.48 9.05 5.59
C GLY A 111 11.10 9.13 6.25
N ARG A 112 10.30 10.13 5.87
CA ARG A 112 8.92 10.29 6.37
C ARG A 112 7.98 9.20 5.91
N GLU A 113 7.99 8.88 4.61
CA GLU A 113 7.10 7.84 4.05
C GLU A 113 7.38 6.49 4.70
N LEU A 114 8.65 6.10 4.78
CA LEU A 114 9.05 4.86 5.43
C LEU A 114 8.61 4.87 6.90
N ASN A 115 8.89 5.94 7.64
CA ASN A 115 8.54 6.03 9.05
C ASN A 115 7.02 5.93 9.30
N ALA A 116 6.20 6.55 8.45
CA ALA A 116 4.75 6.46 8.54
C ALA A 116 4.26 5.01 8.40
N HIS A 117 4.82 4.24 7.46
CA HIS A 117 4.51 2.81 7.33
C HIS A 117 4.90 1.99 8.57
N LEU A 118 6.06 2.29 9.18
CA LEU A 118 6.49 1.58 10.39
C LEU A 118 5.59 1.89 11.59
N LEU A 119 5.20 3.15 11.75
CA LEU A 119 4.31 3.56 12.84
C LEU A 119 2.89 3.00 12.65
N ASN A 120 2.42 2.88 11.41
CA ASN A 120 1.14 2.22 11.09
C ASN A 120 1.16 0.72 11.44
N LEU A 121 2.32 0.07 11.40
CA LEU A 121 2.52 -1.30 11.89
C LEU A 121 2.62 -1.39 13.42
N GLY A 122 2.56 -0.26 14.14
CA GLY A 122 2.68 -0.20 15.60
C GLY A 122 4.10 -0.36 16.12
N PHE A 123 5.11 -0.11 15.29
CA PHE A 123 6.51 -0.26 15.70
C PHE A 123 6.91 0.78 16.75
N GLN A 124 7.66 0.35 17.75
CA GLN A 124 8.23 1.23 18.77
C GLN A 124 9.32 2.12 18.17
N VAL A 125 9.22 3.42 18.46
CA VAL A 125 10.23 4.41 18.07
C VAL A 125 11.57 4.10 18.71
N GLY A 126 12.65 4.25 17.94
CA GLY A 126 14.02 4.06 18.43
C GLY A 126 14.44 2.61 18.60
N VAL A 127 13.55 1.63 18.35
CA VAL A 127 13.84 0.21 18.42
C VAL A 127 14.06 -0.34 17.01
N THR A 128 15.17 -1.04 16.81
CA THR A 128 15.42 -1.71 15.52
C THR A 128 14.56 -2.96 15.41
N GLN A 129 13.76 -3.02 14.36
CA GLN A 129 12.85 -4.13 14.06
C GLN A 129 12.98 -4.51 12.58
N SER A 130 12.38 -5.64 12.18
CA SER A 130 12.45 -6.09 10.78
C SER A 130 11.07 -6.01 10.14
N ILE A 131 11.07 -5.61 8.87
CA ILE A 131 9.91 -5.63 7.99
C ILE A 131 10.18 -6.59 6.83
N ASP A 132 9.11 -7.20 6.35
CA ASP A 132 9.10 -7.94 5.10
C ASP A 132 8.39 -7.11 4.04
N LEU A 133 8.89 -7.19 2.82
CA LEU A 133 8.31 -6.53 1.65
C LEU A 133 8.08 -7.54 0.54
N VAL A 134 6.95 -7.39 -0.15
CA VAL A 134 6.61 -8.14 -1.36
C VAL A 134 5.98 -7.20 -2.37
N LEU A 135 6.25 -7.45 -3.65
CA LEU A 135 5.64 -6.74 -4.76
C LEU A 135 4.53 -7.58 -5.37
N ILE A 136 3.40 -6.94 -5.62
CA ILE A 136 2.32 -7.49 -6.44
C ILE A 136 2.34 -6.76 -7.79
N SER A 137 2.60 -7.46 -8.88
CA SER A 137 2.42 -6.94 -10.23
C SER A 137 1.08 -7.38 -10.80
N SER A 138 0.49 -6.54 -11.65
CA SER A 138 -0.76 -6.83 -12.36
C SER A 138 -0.94 -5.88 -13.53
N TYR A 139 -1.86 -6.18 -14.44
CA TYR A 139 -2.41 -5.14 -15.31
C TYR A 139 -3.13 -4.06 -14.49
N THR A 140 -3.30 -2.87 -15.05
CA THR A 140 -4.02 -1.75 -14.38
C THR A 140 -5.41 -2.15 -13.89
N ASN A 141 -6.11 -3.02 -14.61
CA ASN A 141 -7.42 -3.59 -14.26
C ASN A 141 -7.39 -4.71 -13.18
N ASN A 142 -6.23 -4.99 -12.57
CA ASN A 142 -5.98 -6.05 -11.58
C ASN A 142 -5.96 -7.50 -12.11
N ASN A 143 -5.99 -7.71 -13.43
CA ASN A 143 -5.85 -9.05 -13.99
C ASN A 143 -4.40 -9.54 -13.94
N GLU A 144 -4.23 -10.86 -14.01
CA GLU A 144 -2.94 -11.57 -14.10
C GLU A 144 -1.93 -11.12 -13.04
N ARG A 145 -2.26 -11.40 -11.77
CA ARG A 145 -1.48 -10.97 -10.62
C ARG A 145 -0.31 -11.92 -10.35
N PHE A 146 0.90 -11.39 -10.25
CA PHE A 146 2.07 -12.14 -9.81
C PHE A 146 2.67 -11.53 -8.55
N LEU A 147 3.18 -12.41 -7.68
CA LEU A 147 3.92 -12.06 -6.48
C LEU A 147 5.42 -12.18 -6.75
N SER A 148 6.19 -11.26 -6.18
CA SER A 148 7.65 -11.37 -6.13
C SER A 148 8.15 -12.30 -5.03
N ASN A 149 9.48 -12.48 -4.96
CA ASN A 149 10.13 -12.91 -3.72
C ASN A 149 9.86 -11.91 -2.58
N VAL A 150 9.92 -12.42 -1.35
CA VAL A 150 9.91 -11.60 -0.14
C VAL A 150 11.34 -11.15 0.16
N ILE A 151 11.50 -9.88 0.53
CA ILE A 151 12.76 -9.34 1.05
C ILE A 151 12.57 -8.83 2.47
N THR A 152 13.59 -8.96 3.31
CA THR A 152 13.56 -8.48 4.70
C THR A 152 14.54 -7.32 4.87
N VAL A 153 14.08 -6.25 5.53
CA VAL A 153 14.88 -5.05 5.80
C VAL A 153 14.80 -4.71 7.28
N LYS A 154 15.97 -4.43 7.90
CA LYS A 154 16.04 -3.92 9.27
C LYS A 154 15.79 -2.43 9.28
N VAL A 155 14.89 -1.98 10.14
CA VAL A 155 14.41 -0.60 10.18
C VAL A 155 14.35 -0.07 11.61
N LYS A 156 14.62 1.22 11.78
CA LYS A 156 14.51 1.92 13.07
C LYS A 156 13.60 3.14 12.91
N PRO A 157 12.35 3.10 13.39
CA PRO A 157 11.44 4.24 13.34
C PRO A 157 11.95 5.39 14.22
N PHE A 158 11.58 6.62 13.87
CA PHE A 158 11.86 7.82 14.65
C PHE A 158 10.56 8.55 15.03
N ALA A 159 10.63 9.39 16.06
CA ALA A 159 9.50 10.23 16.45
C ALA A 159 9.35 11.38 15.45
N ASP A 160 8.29 11.38 14.63
CA ASP A 160 7.94 12.53 13.80
C ASP A 160 6.80 13.32 14.49
N PRO A 161 7.08 14.54 15.01
CA PRO A 161 6.08 15.33 15.74
C PRO A 161 4.89 15.74 14.87
N SER A 162 4.97 15.65 13.54
CA SER A 162 3.89 16.02 12.62
C SER A 162 2.79 14.95 12.53
N ILE A 163 3.08 13.71 12.94
CA ILE A 163 2.17 12.56 12.83
C ILE A 163 1.84 11.92 14.19
N LEU A 164 2.47 12.40 15.27
CA LEU A 164 2.11 12.01 16.64
C LEU A 164 0.94 12.85 17.12
N VAL A 165 -0.19 12.19 17.39
CA VAL A 165 -1.34 12.82 18.05
C VAL A 165 -1.14 12.78 19.57
N SER A 166 -1.16 13.96 20.21
CA SER A 166 -1.20 14.06 21.67
C SER A 166 -2.52 13.49 22.19
N GLN A 167 -2.48 12.61 23.20
CA GLN A 167 -3.68 11.99 23.79
C GLN A 167 -4.67 13.04 24.34
N ASN A 168 -4.15 14.14 24.90
CA ASN A 168 -4.93 15.29 25.36
C ASN A 168 -4.31 16.58 24.79
N ALA A 169 -5.13 17.41 24.15
CA ALA A 169 -4.72 18.70 23.57
C ALA A 169 -4.73 19.86 24.58
N SER A 170 -5.22 19.63 25.79
CA SER A 170 -5.19 20.57 26.90
C SER A 170 -5.24 19.82 28.22
N VAL A 171 -4.63 20.42 29.25
CA VAL A 171 -4.67 19.94 30.63
C VAL A 171 -5.58 20.88 31.41
N VAL A 172 -6.67 20.37 31.97
CA VAL A 172 -7.44 21.11 32.96
C VAL A 172 -6.64 21.03 34.27
N CYS A 173 -6.21 22.17 34.80
CA CYS A 173 -5.54 22.26 36.10
C CYS A 173 -6.52 22.01 37.24
N THR A 174 -6.97 20.78 37.42
CA THR A 174 -7.54 20.31 38.70
C THR A 174 -6.47 19.53 39.46
N LEU A 175 -6.48 19.62 40.80
CA LEU A 175 -5.53 18.86 41.62
C LEU A 175 -5.66 17.37 41.29
N PRO A 176 -4.60 16.70 40.82
CA PRO A 176 -4.65 15.27 40.55
C PRO A 176 -4.88 14.53 41.87
N THR A 177 -5.93 13.72 41.94
CA THR A 177 -6.12 12.74 43.01
C THR A 177 -5.64 11.38 42.50
N ALA A 178 -5.19 10.48 43.39
CA ALA A 178 -4.75 9.12 43.01
C ALA A 178 -5.78 8.31 42.19
N ALA A 179 -7.06 8.71 42.21
CA ALA A 179 -8.14 8.10 41.43
C ALA A 179 -8.35 8.70 40.02
N LEU A 180 -7.79 9.87 39.72
CA LEU A 180 -7.96 10.60 38.46
C LEU A 180 -6.63 11.27 38.04
N PRO A 181 -5.67 10.51 37.48
CA PRO A 181 -4.47 11.10 36.94
C PRO A 181 -4.82 11.99 35.75
N SER A 182 -4.32 13.23 35.74
CA SER A 182 -4.58 14.21 34.68
C SER A 182 -4.09 13.76 33.29
N ASN A 183 -3.00 12.99 33.24
CA ASN A 183 -2.52 12.29 32.06
C ASN A 183 -1.83 10.99 32.48
N ASN A 184 -2.13 9.88 31.81
CA ASN A 184 -1.32 8.67 31.90
C ASN A 184 -0.28 8.69 30.77
N PHE A 185 0.94 9.08 31.09
CA PHE A 185 2.07 8.93 30.18
C PHE A 185 2.56 7.48 30.24
N CYS A 186 2.10 6.64 29.32
CA CYS A 186 2.64 5.28 29.18
C CYS A 186 4.01 5.37 28.49
N GLY A 187 5.07 5.36 29.29
CA GLY A 187 6.44 5.51 28.80
C GLY A 187 6.89 4.29 28.00
N HIS A 188 7.16 4.49 26.71
CA HIS A 188 8.41 3.94 26.16
C HIS A 188 9.52 4.94 26.49
N GLN A 189 10.58 4.43 27.12
CA GLN A 189 11.65 5.21 27.73
C GLN A 189 12.26 6.21 26.74
N LEU A 190 12.61 7.40 27.27
CA LEU A 190 13.28 8.55 26.65
C LEU A 190 12.36 9.73 26.27
N PHE A 191 11.77 10.38 27.27
CA PHE A 191 11.58 11.83 27.23
C PHE A 191 12.56 12.47 28.22
N GLN A 192 13.64 13.05 27.71
CA GLN A 192 14.47 13.95 28.47
C GLN A 192 13.67 15.24 28.65
N VAL A 193 13.31 15.54 29.89
CA VAL A 193 12.41 16.64 30.27
C VAL A 193 12.94 17.96 29.72
N LEU A 194 12.25 18.53 28.74
CA LEU A 194 12.36 19.94 28.43
C LEU A 194 11.64 20.68 29.56
N GLN A 195 12.39 21.10 30.58
CA GLN A 195 11.85 21.96 31.63
C GLN A 195 11.51 23.31 31.02
N VAL A 196 10.24 23.53 30.66
CA VAL A 196 9.73 24.89 30.55
C VAL A 196 9.63 25.42 31.98
N SER A 197 10.69 26.07 32.43
CA SER A 197 10.72 26.81 33.69
C SER A 197 9.88 28.07 33.54
N SER A 198 8.56 27.95 33.75
CA SER A 198 7.71 29.10 34.05
C SER A 198 7.51 29.17 35.56
N THR A 199 8.36 29.94 36.23
CA THR A 199 8.18 30.30 37.65
C THR A 199 6.92 31.17 37.78
N ILE A 200 5.82 30.58 38.20
CA ILE A 200 4.61 31.32 38.59
C ILE A 200 4.81 31.80 40.04
N ARG A 201 5.03 33.12 40.22
CA ARG A 201 5.02 33.74 41.56
C ARG A 201 3.56 33.97 41.97
N TYR A 202 3.12 33.31 43.03
CA TYR A 202 1.84 33.64 43.68
C TYR A 202 2.06 34.80 44.66
N SER A 203 1.46 35.96 44.39
CA SER A 203 1.30 37.02 45.40
C SER A 203 0.05 36.72 46.23
N MET A 204 0.26 36.33 47.49
CA MET A 204 -0.81 36.17 48.48
C MET A 204 -1.15 37.55 49.05
N ILE A 205 -2.31 38.10 48.71
CA ILE A 205 -2.87 39.30 49.37
C ILE A 205 -3.62 38.81 50.61
N LEU A 206 -3.04 39.03 51.79
CA LEU A 206 -3.73 38.83 53.07
C LEU A 206 -4.66 40.03 53.34
N PRO A 207 -5.93 39.82 53.74
CA PRO A 207 -6.77 40.91 54.21
C PRO A 207 -6.31 41.39 55.60
N VAL A 208 -6.01 42.69 55.69
CA VAL A 208 -5.66 43.38 56.94
C VAL A 208 -6.89 43.47 57.85
N ARG A 209 -6.73 43.04 59.10
CA ARG A 209 -7.71 43.15 60.18
C ARG A 209 -7.64 44.58 60.73
N THR A 210 -8.72 45.36 60.63
CA THR A 210 -8.88 46.62 61.37
C THR A 210 -9.47 46.34 62.75
N LEU A 211 -8.94 47.09 63.73
CA LEU A 211 -9.15 47.00 65.19
C LEU A 211 -10.61 47.04 65.62
#